data_AF-A0A7Z0ERN1-F1
#
_entry.id   AF-A0A7Z0ERN1-F1
#
_cell.length_a   1.000
_cell.length_b   1.000
_cell.length_c   1.000
_cell.angle_alpha   90.00
_cell.angle_beta   90.00
_cell.angle_gamma   90.00
#
_symmetry.space_group_name_H-M   'P 1'
#
loop_
_entity.id
_entity.type
_entity.pdbx_description
1 polymer ?
#
loop_
_entity_poly.entity_id
_entity_poly.type
_entity_poly.pdbx_seq_one_letter_code
_entity_poly.pdbx_strand_id
1 'polypeptide(L)'
;MNTMRRSRAAAEHGLRRSPDEHTHLEWVGLFQALRAYEEALSTDPVAAGDRLARVRDIAANLVGGDADVWDGFSGATPEAVDQALADALWRGLGVRPVLAAS
;
A
#
# COMPACT_ATOMS: atom_id res chain seq x y z
N MET A 1 0.11 15.29 5.99
CA MET A 1 1.15 14.32 6.39
C MET A 1 1.40 13.41 5.19
N ASN A 2 2.65 13.13 4.80
CA ASN A 2 2.93 12.20 3.69
C ASN A 2 3.54 10.96 4.32
N THR A 3 2.68 10.15 4.92
CA THR A 3 2.99 9.01 5.79
C THR A 3 3.19 7.72 4.99
N MET A 4 2.59 7.64 3.79
CA MET A 4 2.61 6.47 2.91
C MET A 4 3.64 6.59 1.76
N ARG A 5 4.81 7.18 2.03
CA ARG A 5 5.81 7.50 0.99
C ARG A 5 6.37 6.24 0.32
N ARG A 6 6.70 5.21 1.09
CA ARG A 6 7.33 3.98 0.56
C ARG A 6 6.35 3.19 -0.29
N SER A 7 5.11 3.08 0.19
CA SER A 7 4.02 2.42 -0.51
C SER A 7 3.72 3.10 -1.83
N ARG A 8 3.74 4.44 -1.88
CA ARG A 8 3.62 5.20 -3.13
C ARG A 8 4.75 4.91 -4.10
N ALA A 9 6.00 4.86 -3.64
CA ALA A 9 7.13 4.55 -4.51
C ALA A 9 7.00 3.15 -5.16
N ALA A 10 6.54 2.16 -4.40
CA ALA A 10 6.24 0.82 -4.92
C ALA A 10 5.07 0.84 -5.92
N ALA A 11 3.99 1.54 -5.60
CA ALA A 11 2.84 1.69 -6.50
C ALA A 11 3.19 2.41 -7.80
N GLU A 12 4.05 3.45 -7.76
CA GLU A 12 4.52 4.17 -8.95
C GLU A 12 5.37 3.28 -9.85
N HIS A 13 6.11 2.36 -9.24
CA HIS A 13 6.87 1.36 -9.97
C HIS A 13 5.97 0.35 -10.65
N GLY A 14 4.99 -0.20 -9.93
CA GLY A 14 4.00 -1.14 -10.47
C GLY A 14 3.18 -0.52 -11.60
N LEU A 15 2.73 0.73 -11.44
CA LEU A 15 1.99 1.48 -12.46
C LEU A 15 2.80 1.64 -13.75
N ARG A 16 4.09 1.98 -13.66
CA ARG A 16 5.00 2.12 -14.81
C ARG A 16 5.27 0.80 -15.55
N ARG A 17 5.02 -0.33 -14.89
CA ARG A 17 5.26 -1.68 -15.42
C ARG A 17 3.99 -2.49 -15.62
N SER A 18 2.82 -1.84 -15.58
CA SER A 18 1.55 -2.51 -15.76
C SER A 18 1.48 -3.15 -17.16
N PRO A 19 1.22 -4.48 -17.26
CA PRO A 19 1.22 -5.19 -18.53
C PRO A 19 -0.03 -4.89 -19.38
N ASP A 20 -1.12 -4.48 -18.73
CA ASP A 20 -2.39 -4.18 -19.36
C ASP A 20 -3.16 -3.07 -18.61
N GLU A 21 -4.25 -2.61 -19.22
CA GLU A 21 -5.11 -1.54 -18.69
C GLU A 21 -5.79 -1.93 -17.37
N HIS A 22 -6.15 -3.20 -17.19
CA HIS A 22 -6.80 -3.66 -15.98
C HIS A 22 -5.87 -3.52 -14.77
N THR A 23 -4.65 -4.08 -14.86
CA THR A 23 -3.64 -3.91 -13.82
C THR A 23 -3.29 -2.43 -13.60
N HIS A 24 -3.24 -1.62 -14.67
CA HIS A 24 -3.00 -0.18 -14.53
C HIS A 24 -4.08 0.50 -13.67
N LEU A 25 -5.35 0.21 -13.92
CA LEU A 25 -6.47 0.77 -13.16
C LEU A 25 -6.46 0.30 -11.70
N GLU A 26 -6.03 -0.93 -11.41
CA GLU A 26 -5.84 -1.40 -10.03
C GLU A 26 -4.76 -0.61 -9.29
N TRP A 27 -3.62 -0.32 -9.93
CA TRP A 27 -2.57 0.55 -9.36
C TRP A 27 -3.08 1.97 -9.12
N VAL A 28 -3.87 2.54 -10.04
CA VAL A 28 -4.54 3.84 -9.84
C VAL A 28 -5.49 3.77 -8.64
N GLY A 29 -6.26 2.69 -8.52
CA GLY A 29 -7.14 2.44 -7.37
C GLY A 29 -6.37 2.41 -6.04
N LEU A 30 -5.18 1.80 -6.02
CA LEU A 30 -4.31 1.78 -4.85
C LEU A 30 -3.87 3.19 -4.44
N PHE A 31 -3.48 4.05 -5.39
CA PHE A 31 -3.13 5.45 -5.07
C PHE A 31 -4.28 6.22 -4.42
N GLN A 32 -5.50 6.03 -4.93
CA GLN A 32 -6.69 6.67 -4.39
C GLN A 32 -6.98 6.17 -2.97
N ALA A 33 -6.85 4.86 -2.73
CA ALA A 33 -7.05 4.26 -1.42
C ALA A 33 -6.00 4.76 -0.40
N LEU A 34 -4.72 4.82 -0.79
CA LEU A 34 -3.64 5.36 0.04
C LEU A 34 -3.89 6.82 0.44
N ARG A 35 -4.32 7.64 -0.52
CA ARG A 35 -4.68 9.04 -0.25
C ARG A 35 -5.85 9.15 0.72
N ALA A 36 -6.91 8.37 0.51
CA ALA A 36 -8.07 8.38 1.40
C ALA A 36 -7.67 7.98 2.84
N TYR A 37 -6.82 6.96 2.99
CA TYR A 37 -6.31 6.55 4.30
C TYR A 37 -5.54 7.67 5.01
N GLU A 38 -4.63 8.36 4.32
CA GLU A 38 -3.90 9.48 4.91
C GLU A 38 -4.79 10.68 5.29
N GLU A 39 -5.79 10.97 4.47
CA GLU A 39 -6.80 12.00 4.78
C GLU A 39 -7.57 11.63 6.05
N ALA A 40 -7.93 10.36 6.22
CA ALA A 40 -8.63 9.87 7.39
C ALA A 40 -7.79 9.89 8.67
N LEU A 41 -6.50 9.56 8.59
CA LEU A 41 -5.58 9.70 9.73
C LEU A 41 -5.60 11.11 10.34
N SER A 42 -5.91 12.13 9.53
CA SER A 42 -5.93 13.53 9.95
C SER A 42 -7.33 14.04 10.36
N THR A 43 -8.40 13.31 10.03
CA THR A 43 -9.78 13.82 10.11
C THR A 43 -10.74 12.91 10.88
N ASP A 44 -10.58 11.59 10.76
CA ASP A 44 -11.43 10.59 11.39
C ASP A 44 -10.65 9.28 11.61
N PRO A 45 -10.12 9.07 12.83
CA PRO A 45 -9.37 7.86 13.18
C PRO A 45 -10.20 6.57 13.10
N VAL A 46 -11.53 6.64 13.28
CA VAL A 46 -12.40 5.45 13.18
C VAL A 46 -12.45 4.99 11.73
N ALA A 47 -12.71 5.93 10.83
CA ALA A 47 -12.77 5.63 9.40
C ALA A 47 -11.39 5.44 8.75
N ALA A 48 -10.28 5.62 9.49
CA ALA A 48 -8.94 5.24 9.03
C ALA A 48 -8.78 3.72 8.98
N GLY A 49 -9.41 2.98 9.91
CA GLY A 49 -9.41 1.51 9.91
C GLY A 49 -10.04 0.91 8.66
N ASP A 50 -11.24 1.38 8.31
CA ASP A 50 -11.97 0.91 7.11
C ASP A 50 -11.21 1.21 5.81
N ARG A 51 -10.60 2.41 5.74
CA ARG A 51 -9.80 2.80 4.57
C ARG A 51 -8.51 1.99 4.47
N LEU A 52 -7.91 1.64 5.61
CA LEU A 52 -6.76 0.75 5.63
C LEU A 52 -7.14 -0.67 5.17
N ALA A 53 -8.29 -1.19 5.57
CA ALA A 53 -8.79 -2.47 5.06
C ALA A 53 -8.93 -2.44 3.53
N ARG A 54 -9.50 -1.38 2.97
CA ARG A 54 -9.60 -1.19 1.51
C ARG A 54 -8.23 -1.14 0.81
N VAL A 55 -7.23 -0.50 1.42
CA VAL A 55 -5.85 -0.49 0.90
C VAL A 55 -5.30 -1.92 0.83
N ARG A 56 -5.52 -2.73 1.88
CA ARG A 56 -5.06 -4.13 1.92
C ARG A 56 -5.72 -4.97 0.85
N ASP A 57 -7.04 -4.85 0.67
CA ASP A 57 -7.78 -5.62 -0.34
C ASP A 57 -7.25 -5.35 -1.77
N ILE A 58 -7.04 -4.08 -2.11
CA ILE A 58 -6.50 -3.71 -3.42
C ILE A 58 -5.06 -4.21 -3.58
N ALA A 59 -4.23 -4.05 -2.55
CA ALA A 59 -2.86 -4.52 -2.59
C ALA A 59 -2.79 -6.06 -2.72
N ALA A 60 -3.63 -6.80 -2.00
CA ALA A 60 -3.70 -8.25 -2.09
C ALA A 60 -4.05 -8.73 -3.50
N ASN A 61 -4.99 -8.07 -4.18
CA ASN A 61 -5.33 -8.36 -5.57
C ASN A 61 -4.17 -8.10 -6.53
N LEU A 62 -3.45 -6.99 -6.33
CA LEU A 62 -2.33 -6.58 -7.19
C LEU A 62 -1.11 -7.50 -7.09
N VAL A 63 -0.81 -8.01 -5.89
CA VAL A 63 0.45 -8.73 -5.63
C VAL A 63 0.30 -10.18 -5.18
N GLY A 64 -0.93 -10.69 -5.09
CA GLY A 64 -1.20 -12.10 -4.74
C GLY A 64 -0.66 -12.50 -3.36
N GLY A 65 -0.74 -11.60 -2.38
CA GLY A 65 -0.17 -11.81 -1.04
C GLY A 65 -1.09 -12.62 -0.11
N ASP A 66 -0.50 -13.50 0.71
CA ASP A 66 -1.19 -14.23 1.78
C ASP A 66 -1.83 -13.27 2.81
N ALA A 67 -3.02 -13.64 3.31
CA ALA A 67 -3.76 -12.91 4.35
C ALA A 67 -2.90 -12.61 5.59
N ASP A 68 -1.94 -13.49 5.91
CA ASP A 68 -1.02 -13.36 7.05
C ASP A 68 -0.12 -12.11 6.98
N VAL A 69 0.19 -11.62 5.78
CA VAL A 69 0.94 -10.36 5.60
C VAL A 69 0.11 -9.16 6.05
N TRP A 70 -1.23 -9.29 6.01
CA TRP A 70 -2.20 -8.21 6.17
C TRP A 70 -2.87 -8.15 7.54
N ASP A 71 -2.71 -9.17 8.38
CA ASP A 71 -3.27 -9.22 9.74
C ASP A 71 -2.51 -8.34 10.75
N GLY A 72 -1.22 -8.10 10.52
CA GLY A 72 -0.35 -7.32 11.43
C GLY A 72 -0.59 -5.80 11.45
N PHE A 73 -1.49 -5.30 10.60
CA PHE A 73 -1.71 -3.86 10.43
C PHE A 73 -2.73 -3.27 11.43
N SER A 74 -3.44 -4.08 12.21
CA SER A 74 -4.41 -3.59 13.20
C SER A 74 -3.71 -3.01 14.44
N GLY A 75 -3.86 -1.70 14.69
CA GLY A 75 -3.19 -1.01 15.81
C GLY A 75 -1.75 -0.57 15.53
N ALA A 76 -1.25 -0.77 14.30
CA ALA A 76 0.07 -0.33 13.88
C ALA A 76 0.11 1.19 13.63
N THR A 77 1.27 1.81 13.86
CA THR A 77 1.47 3.23 13.50
C THR A 77 1.42 3.41 11.98
N PRO A 78 1.07 4.60 11.47
CA PRO A 78 1.08 4.88 10.04
C PRO A 78 2.42 4.54 9.35
N GLU A 79 3.55 4.75 10.03
CA GLU A 79 4.88 4.42 9.52
C GLU A 79 5.10 2.90 9.40
N ALA A 80 4.64 2.12 10.38
CA ALA A 80 4.71 0.67 10.34
C ALA A 80 3.82 0.12 9.22
N VAL A 81 2.64 0.74 9.00
CA VAL A 81 1.76 0.44 7.88
C VAL A 81 2.44 0.75 6.54
N ASP A 82 3.06 1.92 6.38
CA ASP A 82 3.77 2.26 5.15
C ASP A 82 4.90 1.28 4.83
N GLN A 83 5.68 0.90 5.85
CA GLN A 83 6.78 -0.05 5.68
C GLN A 83 6.29 -1.44 5.26
N ALA A 84 5.34 -2.01 5.99
CA ALA A 84 4.84 -3.35 5.72
C ALA A 84 4.15 -3.45 4.35
N LEU A 85 3.35 -2.44 3.99
CA LEU A 85 2.70 -2.39 2.68
C LEU A 85 3.73 -2.26 1.56
N ALA A 86 4.72 -1.38 1.69
CA ALA A 86 5.77 -1.24 0.71
C ALA A 86 6.54 -2.55 0.49
N ASP A 87 6.90 -3.26 1.58
CA ASP A 87 7.61 -4.54 1.50
C ASP A 87 6.79 -5.62 0.79
N ALA A 88 5.48 -5.67 1.06
CA ALA A 88 4.56 -6.58 0.37
C ALA A 88 4.46 -6.25 -1.12
N LEU A 89 4.30 -4.97 -1.48
CA LEU A 89 4.23 -4.53 -2.87
C LEU A 89 5.51 -4.85 -3.64
N TRP A 90 6.67 -4.55 -3.06
CA TRP A 90 7.95 -4.84 -3.69
C TRP A 90 8.19 -6.34 -3.86
N ARG A 91 7.85 -7.14 -2.86
CA ARG A 91 7.92 -8.61 -2.95
C ARG A 91 7.03 -9.13 -4.09
N GLY A 92 5.80 -8.63 -4.18
CA GLY A 92 4.85 -8.95 -5.24
C GLY A 92 5.35 -8.62 -6.64
N LEU A 93 6.01 -7.47 -6.78
CA LEU A 93 6.64 -7.02 -8.01
C LEU A 93 7.93 -7.80 -8.34
N GLY A 94 8.38 -8.72 -7.48
CA GLY A 94 9.63 -9.44 -7.65
C GLY A 94 10.88 -8.57 -7.49
N VAL A 95 10.74 -7.38 -6.90
CA VAL A 95 11.83 -6.42 -6.70
C VAL A 95 12.25 -6.51 -5.24
N ARG A 96 13.52 -6.82 -4.98
CA ARG A 96 14.09 -6.58 -3.64
C ARG A 96 14.43 -5.10 -3.55
N PRO A 97 13.75 -4.31 -2.70
CA PRO A 97 14.18 -2.95 -2.49
C PRO A 97 15.56 -3.03 -1.85
N VAL A 98 16.57 -2.41 -2.48
CA VAL A 98 17.82 -2.13 -1.78
C VAL A 98 17.40 -1.25 -0.62
N LEU A 99 17.42 -1.79 0.60
CA LEU A 99 17.25 -1.02 1.81
C LEU A 99 18.30 0.08 1.72
N ALA A 100 17.88 1.28 1.33
CA ALA A 100 18.69 2.47 1.45
C ALA A 100 18.81 2.74 2.95
N ALA A 101 19.73 2.03 3.58
CA ALA A 101 20.32 2.41 4.84
C ALA A 101 21.13 3.67 4.54
N SER A 102 20.59 4.84 4.86
CA SER A 102 21.27 6.06 5.31
C SER A 102 20.27 7.18 5.51
#